data_AF-A0A7J7DYW7-F1
#
_entry.id   AF-A0A7J7DYW7-F1
#
_cell.length_a   1.000
_cell.length_b   1.000
_cell.length_c   1.000
_cell.angle_alpha   90.00
_cell.angle_beta   90.00
_cell.angle_gamma   90.00
#
_symmetry.space_group_name_H-M   'P 1'
#
loop_
_entity.id
_entity.type
_entity.pdbx_description
1 polymer ?
#
loop_
_entity_poly.entity_id
_entity_poly.type
_entity_poly.pdbx_seq_one_letter_code
_entity_poly.pdbx_strand_id
1 'polypeptide(L)'
;MVEDGKLEMMEDEIKEHAKGVKSFLGSMEDGEMSISAYDTAWVALIEDKNQIGTPQFPSCLQWIIQNQLTDGSWGDPRYFLSCDRILNTLACVISLKAWNIHPDKARRGISFLNEKMSMLEKENEEHFLGGFEIVFPSILEMARKLEIQLPDDDTCSALQDNIKFKRNLKLTRISKEGIQNVATTVLFSLEGLQDMELDWEKILKMQSKDGSFLSSPSSTAYAFLQTKDQNCFIYLNKVIQRFNGADVFRHSKEGEEFICYSGQWNEGISVMLFPGERILEDAKKFSSKLLRGKREANRFLDKWILTKDLAGEIGLALDVPWYGCLPRVQARFYVDQYGAGDVVHIGKTLFR
;
A
#
# COMPACT_ATOMS: atom_id res chain seq x y z
N MET A 1 -37.54 34.36 13.12
CA MET A 1 -37.43 33.66 14.43
C MET A 1 -37.05 32.18 14.28
N VAL A 2 -37.83 31.32 13.61
CA VAL A 2 -37.45 29.89 13.43
C VAL A 2 -36.34 29.70 12.38
N GLU A 3 -36.28 30.56 11.36
CA GLU A 3 -35.20 30.53 10.35
C GLU A 3 -33.88 31.14 10.87
N ASP A 4 -33.94 32.22 11.64
CA ASP A 4 -32.75 32.86 12.22
C ASP A 4 -32.02 31.91 13.20
N GLY A 5 -32.77 31.19 14.04
CA GLY A 5 -32.17 30.19 14.94
C GLY A 5 -31.58 28.97 14.23
N LYS A 6 -32.04 28.65 13.01
CA LYS A 6 -31.43 27.60 12.18
C LYS A 6 -30.13 28.08 11.50
N LEU A 7 -30.09 29.34 11.09
CA LEU A 7 -28.91 29.96 10.51
C LEU A 7 -27.79 30.09 11.55
N GLU A 8 -28.10 30.56 12.76
CA GLU A 8 -27.13 30.65 13.86
C GLU A 8 -26.56 29.28 14.25
N MET A 9 -27.40 28.25 14.35
CA MET A 9 -26.96 26.88 14.65
C MET A 9 -26.03 26.33 13.55
N MET A 10 -26.33 26.59 12.28
CA MET A 10 -25.49 26.19 11.15
C MET A 10 -24.15 26.94 11.12
N GLU A 11 -24.13 28.22 11.48
CA GLU A 11 -22.88 29.00 11.59
C GLU A 11 -21.97 28.44 12.68
N ASP A 12 -22.53 28.02 13.81
CA ASP A 12 -21.75 27.47 14.92
C ASP A 12 -21.18 26.08 14.58
N GLU A 13 -21.95 25.22 13.90
CA GLU A 13 -21.45 23.94 13.36
C GLU A 13 -20.28 24.16 12.37
N ILE A 14 -20.40 25.15 11.47
CA ILE A 14 -19.33 25.48 10.51
C ILE A 14 -18.06 25.95 11.26
N LYS A 15 -18.20 26.78 12.29
CA LYS A 15 -17.05 27.24 13.10
C LYS A 15 -16.39 26.08 13.82
N GLU A 16 -17.17 25.14 14.35
CA GLU A 16 -16.66 23.94 15.02
C GLU A 16 -15.89 23.05 14.05
N HIS A 17 -16.45 22.74 12.88
CA HIS A 17 -15.76 21.98 11.84
C HIS A 17 -14.48 22.67 11.36
N ALA A 18 -14.52 23.99 11.14
CA ALA A 18 -13.35 24.76 10.74
C ALA A 18 -12.24 24.72 11.81
N LYS A 19 -12.61 24.76 13.10
CA LYS A 19 -11.66 24.59 14.21
C LYS A 19 -11.06 23.19 14.22
N GLY A 20 -11.88 22.16 13.99
CA GLY A 20 -11.42 20.77 13.85
C GLY A 20 -10.40 20.61 12.73
N VAL A 21 -10.70 21.11 11.52
CA VAL A 21 -9.78 21.06 10.37
C VAL A 21 -8.49 21.81 10.65
N LYS A 22 -8.54 23.00 11.25
CA LYS A 22 -7.34 23.76 11.63
C LYS A 22 -6.47 23.01 12.64
N SER A 23 -7.10 22.38 13.63
CA SER A 23 -6.39 21.56 14.63
C SER A 23 -5.70 20.37 13.96
N PHE A 24 -6.42 19.66 13.08
CA PHE A 24 -5.87 18.52 12.34
C PHE A 24 -4.69 18.92 11.44
N LEU A 25 -4.83 20.00 10.66
CA LEU A 25 -3.74 20.52 9.82
C LEU A 25 -2.55 20.99 10.67
N GLY A 26 -2.81 21.55 11.86
CA GLY A 26 -1.77 21.99 12.79
C GLY A 26 -1.02 20.85 13.47
N SER A 27 -1.60 19.64 13.54
CA SER A 27 -0.97 18.45 14.13
C SER A 27 -0.32 17.52 13.10
N MET A 28 -0.29 17.89 11.82
CA MET A 28 0.31 17.06 10.77
C MET A 28 1.84 16.95 10.95
N GLU A 29 2.34 15.72 10.99
CA GLU A 29 3.77 15.40 11.04
C GLU A 29 4.17 14.51 9.84
N ASP A 30 4.67 13.29 10.09
CA ASP A 30 5.15 12.33 9.07
C ASP A 30 4.01 11.61 8.29
N GLY A 31 2.76 12.09 8.42
CA GLY A 31 1.55 11.48 7.86
C GLY A 31 0.70 10.72 8.89
N GLU A 32 -0.59 10.60 8.58
CA GLU A 32 -1.59 9.79 9.27
C GLU A 32 -2.09 8.75 8.27
N MET A 33 -1.91 7.47 8.59
CA MET A 33 -2.25 6.36 7.71
C MET A 33 -2.69 5.15 8.53
N SER A 34 -3.59 4.34 7.98
CA SER A 34 -3.99 3.08 8.62
C SER A 34 -2.85 2.05 8.67
N ILE A 35 -2.89 1.19 9.69
CA ILE A 35 -1.91 0.12 9.93
C ILE A 35 -2.03 -1.00 8.89
N SER A 36 -0.89 -1.47 8.38
CA SER A 36 -0.78 -2.60 7.48
C SER A 36 -0.53 -3.89 8.27
N ALA A 37 -1.48 -4.83 8.22
CA ALA A 37 -1.32 -6.10 8.90
C ALA A 37 -0.17 -6.93 8.30
N TYR A 38 0.01 -6.85 6.99
CA TYR A 38 1.12 -7.47 6.26
C TYR A 38 2.50 -6.97 6.74
N ASP A 39 2.71 -5.66 6.78
CA ASP A 39 3.98 -5.08 7.20
C ASP A 39 4.24 -5.37 8.69
N THR A 40 3.20 -5.21 9.52
CA THR A 40 3.27 -5.55 10.96
C THR A 40 3.67 -7.00 11.19
N ALA A 41 3.14 -7.93 10.38
CA ALA A 41 3.49 -9.35 10.44
C ALA A 41 4.96 -9.60 10.06
N TRP A 42 5.49 -8.91 9.06
CA TRP A 42 6.92 -9.01 8.71
C TRP A 42 7.84 -8.49 9.81
N VAL A 43 7.50 -7.36 10.43
CA VAL A 43 8.27 -6.84 11.57
C VAL A 43 8.19 -7.79 12.78
N ALA A 44 7.03 -8.41 12.99
CA ALA A 44 6.83 -9.36 14.06
C ALA A 44 7.72 -10.62 13.95
N LEU A 45 8.26 -10.95 12.77
CA LEU A 45 9.18 -12.09 12.57
C LEU A 45 10.60 -11.83 13.06
N ILE A 46 10.94 -10.58 13.41
CA ILE A 46 12.29 -10.23 13.83
C ILE A 46 12.55 -10.77 15.24
N GLU A 47 13.56 -11.63 15.37
CA GLU A 47 14.04 -12.16 16.64
C GLU A 47 14.90 -11.15 17.39
N ASP A 48 14.75 -11.09 18.72
CA ASP A 48 15.56 -10.23 19.60
C ASP A 48 17.04 -10.68 19.57
N LYS A 49 17.92 -9.72 19.34
CA LYS A 49 19.37 -9.97 19.27
C LYS A 49 19.99 -10.46 20.59
N ASN A 50 19.35 -10.16 21.72
CA ASN A 50 19.82 -10.47 23.07
C ASN A 50 19.12 -11.70 23.67
N GLN A 51 17.95 -12.08 23.13
CA GLN A 51 17.14 -13.16 23.69
C GLN A 51 16.57 -14.04 22.58
N ILE A 52 17.27 -15.15 22.32
CA ILE A 52 16.86 -16.20 21.38
C ILE A 52 15.46 -16.71 21.75
N GLY A 53 14.63 -16.91 20.73
CA GLY A 53 13.26 -17.40 20.87
C GLY A 53 12.27 -16.33 21.33
N THR A 54 12.64 -15.04 21.29
CA THR A 54 11.70 -13.94 21.58
C THR A 54 11.63 -12.91 20.46
N PRO A 55 10.46 -12.30 20.22
CA PRO A 55 10.29 -11.26 19.21
C PRO A 55 10.94 -9.95 19.65
N GLN A 56 11.70 -9.32 18.76
CA GLN A 56 12.27 -7.98 18.96
C GLN A 56 11.19 -6.91 19.14
N PHE A 57 10.03 -7.11 18.50
CA PHE A 57 8.89 -6.20 18.52
C PHE A 57 7.63 -6.95 18.99
N PRO A 58 7.51 -7.28 20.29
CA PRO A 58 6.37 -8.06 20.82
C PRO A 58 5.03 -7.36 20.62
N SER A 59 5.04 -6.03 20.55
CA SER A 59 3.86 -5.20 20.30
C SER A 59 3.22 -5.50 18.93
N CYS A 60 4.01 -5.86 17.91
CA CYS A 60 3.49 -6.21 16.59
C CYS A 60 2.66 -7.49 16.65
N LEU A 61 3.12 -8.50 17.39
CA LEU A 61 2.34 -9.72 17.64
C LEU A 61 1.07 -9.41 18.42
N GLN A 62 1.16 -8.57 19.46
CA GLN A 62 -0.01 -8.16 20.23
C GLN A 62 -1.05 -7.47 19.33
N TRP A 63 -0.62 -6.60 18.41
CA TRP A 63 -1.52 -5.98 17.45
C TRP A 63 -2.18 -7.03 16.53
N ILE A 64 -1.42 -7.97 15.98
CA ILE A 64 -1.96 -9.06 15.14
C ILE A 64 -3.03 -9.85 15.92
N ILE A 65 -2.75 -10.19 17.17
CA ILE A 65 -3.68 -10.93 18.04
C ILE A 65 -4.97 -10.15 18.26
N GLN A 66 -4.89 -8.83 18.46
CA GLN A 66 -6.04 -7.99 18.79
C GLN A 66 -6.88 -7.56 17.59
N ASN A 67 -6.32 -7.60 16.37
CA ASN A 67 -6.94 -7.03 15.17
C ASN A 67 -7.39 -8.08 14.12
N GLN A 68 -7.54 -9.34 14.51
CA GLN A 68 -8.17 -10.35 13.65
C GLN A 68 -9.65 -10.03 13.46
N LEU A 69 -10.11 -9.99 12.21
CA LEU A 69 -11.52 -9.75 11.86
C LEU A 69 -12.42 -10.93 12.27
N THR A 70 -13.72 -10.70 12.23
CA THR A 70 -14.73 -11.69 12.65
C THR A 70 -14.73 -12.94 11.77
N ASP A 71 -14.46 -12.79 10.48
CA ASP A 71 -14.32 -13.90 9.51
C ASP A 71 -13.00 -14.68 9.64
N GLY A 72 -12.09 -14.25 10.52
CA GLY A 72 -10.78 -14.86 10.73
C GLY A 72 -9.65 -14.25 9.90
N SER A 73 -9.95 -13.31 9.01
CA SER A 73 -8.95 -12.61 8.18
C SER A 73 -8.32 -11.41 8.89
N TRP A 74 -7.31 -10.82 8.23
CA TRP A 74 -6.76 -9.50 8.51
C TRP A 74 -6.80 -8.63 7.23
N GLY A 75 -6.90 -7.31 7.38
CA GLY A 75 -6.95 -6.35 6.27
C GLY A 75 -7.86 -5.16 6.57
N ASP A 76 -8.26 -4.38 5.56
CA ASP A 76 -9.17 -3.23 5.76
C ASP A 76 -10.55 -3.73 6.24
N PRO A 77 -11.07 -3.28 7.40
CA PRO A 77 -12.33 -3.79 7.95
C PRO A 77 -13.58 -3.29 7.22
N ARG A 78 -13.46 -2.23 6.41
CA ARG A 78 -14.55 -1.55 5.71
C ARG A 78 -14.63 -1.93 4.23
N TYR A 79 -13.53 -2.35 3.61
CA TYR A 79 -13.47 -2.75 2.22
C TYR A 79 -12.91 -4.17 2.06
N PHE A 80 -13.59 -5.00 1.27
CA PHE A 80 -13.14 -6.35 0.98
C PHE A 80 -12.53 -6.40 -0.43
N LEU A 81 -11.22 -6.64 -0.49
CA LEU A 81 -10.51 -6.99 -1.71
C LEU A 81 -9.80 -8.32 -1.48
N SER A 82 -10.02 -9.30 -2.37
CA SER A 82 -9.56 -10.68 -2.11
C SER A 82 -8.04 -10.76 -1.96
N CYS A 83 -7.28 -10.08 -2.84
CA CYS A 83 -5.82 -10.06 -2.78
C CYS A 83 -5.29 -9.39 -1.51
N ASP A 84 -5.92 -8.30 -1.04
CA ASP A 84 -5.58 -7.67 0.23
C ASP A 84 -5.82 -8.60 1.42
N ARG A 85 -7.03 -9.16 1.52
CA ARG A 85 -7.40 -10.00 2.67
C ARG A 85 -6.57 -11.26 2.74
N ILE A 86 -6.31 -11.90 1.60
CA ILE A 86 -5.50 -13.12 1.55
C ILE A 86 -4.04 -12.81 1.91
N LEU A 87 -3.45 -11.74 1.36
CA LEU A 87 -2.06 -11.38 1.63
C LEU A 87 -1.82 -11.05 3.11
N ASN A 88 -2.68 -10.18 3.69
CA ASN A 88 -2.61 -9.82 5.11
C ASN A 88 -2.80 -11.03 6.02
N THR A 89 -3.80 -11.88 5.72
CA THR A 89 -4.10 -13.06 6.53
C THR A 89 -2.95 -14.07 6.50
N LEU A 90 -2.38 -14.32 5.32
CA LEU A 90 -1.27 -15.25 5.16
C LEU A 90 -0.05 -14.80 6.00
N ALA A 91 0.30 -13.51 5.93
CA ALA A 91 1.38 -12.94 6.72
C ALA A 91 1.13 -13.07 8.23
N CYS A 92 -0.07 -12.71 8.70
CA CYS A 92 -0.41 -12.81 10.11
C CYS A 92 -0.38 -14.25 10.63
N VAL A 93 -0.91 -15.22 9.86
CA VAL A 93 -0.87 -16.64 10.22
C VAL A 93 0.57 -17.13 10.30
N ILE A 94 1.43 -16.75 9.34
CA ILE A 94 2.86 -17.09 9.35
C ILE A 94 3.53 -16.59 10.62
N SER A 95 3.31 -15.32 11.00
CA SER A 95 3.94 -14.76 12.20
C SER A 95 3.45 -15.45 13.48
N LEU A 96 2.14 -15.73 13.59
CA LEU A 96 1.60 -16.48 14.74
C LEU A 96 2.19 -17.91 14.82
N LYS A 97 2.33 -18.57 13.67
CA LYS A 97 2.89 -19.92 13.57
C LYS A 97 4.39 -19.96 13.86
N ALA A 98 5.16 -19.00 13.36
CA ALA A 98 6.60 -18.89 13.58
C ALA A 98 6.95 -18.80 15.08
N TRP A 99 6.13 -18.08 15.84
CA TRP A 99 6.30 -17.97 17.30
C TRP A 99 5.54 -19.03 18.11
N ASN A 100 4.77 -19.91 17.45
CA ASN A 100 3.93 -20.92 18.08
C ASN A 100 2.96 -20.34 19.15
N ILE A 101 2.32 -19.22 18.84
CA ILE A 101 1.38 -18.53 19.73
C ILE A 101 -0.03 -18.43 19.12
N HIS A 102 -1.05 -18.34 19.97
CA HIS A 102 -2.46 -18.21 19.57
C HIS A 102 -2.88 -19.15 18.43
N PRO A 103 -2.73 -20.49 18.60
CA PRO A 103 -3.06 -21.47 17.56
C PRO A 103 -4.54 -21.40 17.13
N ASP A 104 -5.41 -20.88 17.99
CA ASP A 104 -6.82 -20.62 17.68
C ASP A 104 -7.03 -19.54 16.63
N LYS A 105 -6.28 -18.44 16.72
CA LYS A 105 -6.30 -17.35 15.73
C LYS A 105 -5.68 -17.79 14.42
N ALA A 106 -4.54 -18.49 14.49
CA ALA A 106 -3.91 -19.09 13.32
C ALA A 106 -4.88 -20.02 12.58
N ARG A 107 -5.55 -20.92 13.29
CA ARG A 107 -6.55 -21.85 12.71
C ARG A 107 -7.73 -21.12 12.05
N ARG A 108 -8.23 -20.02 12.65
CA ARG A 108 -9.27 -19.19 12.02
C ARG A 108 -8.78 -18.54 10.72
N GLY A 109 -7.57 -18.00 10.72
CA GLY A 109 -6.94 -17.44 9.51
C GLY A 109 -6.74 -18.50 8.42
N ILE A 110 -6.28 -19.69 8.78
CA ILE A 110 -6.15 -20.83 7.85
C ILE A 110 -7.52 -21.23 7.29
N SER A 111 -8.57 -21.28 8.11
CA SER A 111 -9.93 -21.55 7.65
C SER A 111 -10.41 -20.52 6.62
N PHE A 112 -10.15 -19.24 6.87
CA PHE A 112 -10.46 -18.16 5.92
C PHE A 112 -9.69 -18.33 4.60
N LEU A 113 -8.38 -18.59 4.67
CA LEU A 113 -7.54 -18.81 3.49
C LEU A 113 -8.06 -19.98 2.67
N ASN A 114 -8.43 -21.08 3.33
CA ASN A 114 -8.97 -22.26 2.65
C ASN A 114 -10.28 -21.99 1.92
N GLU A 115 -11.14 -21.13 2.48
CA GLU A 115 -12.41 -20.76 1.87
C GLU A 115 -12.24 -19.76 0.71
N LYS A 116 -11.29 -18.83 0.81
CA LYS A 116 -11.23 -17.64 -0.07
C LYS A 116 -10.11 -17.68 -1.12
N MET A 117 -9.11 -18.55 -1.02
CA MET A 117 -7.96 -18.54 -1.94
C MET A 117 -8.35 -18.58 -3.42
N SER A 118 -9.35 -19.39 -3.79
CA SER A 118 -9.83 -19.54 -5.16
C SER A 118 -10.49 -18.28 -5.74
N MET A 119 -10.82 -17.29 -4.91
CA MET A 119 -11.34 -16.00 -5.39
C MET A 119 -10.31 -15.21 -6.19
N LEU A 120 -9.01 -15.42 -5.92
CA LEU A 120 -7.92 -14.75 -6.65
C LEU A 120 -7.91 -15.07 -8.14
N GLU A 121 -8.46 -16.21 -8.56
CA GLU A 121 -8.57 -16.59 -9.98
C GLU A 121 -9.58 -15.73 -10.75
N LYS A 122 -10.55 -15.15 -10.04
CA LYS A 122 -11.64 -14.36 -10.61
C LYS A 122 -11.42 -12.86 -10.43
N GLU A 123 -10.39 -12.48 -9.67
CA GLU A 123 -10.10 -11.09 -9.34
C GLU A 123 -9.57 -10.35 -10.58
N ASN A 124 -10.01 -9.11 -10.77
CA ASN A 124 -9.50 -8.28 -11.86
C ASN A 124 -8.03 -7.93 -11.57
N GLU A 125 -7.15 -8.20 -12.53
CA GLU A 125 -5.72 -7.90 -12.43
C GLU A 125 -5.45 -6.40 -12.21
N GLU A 126 -6.36 -5.52 -12.65
CA GLU A 126 -6.28 -4.08 -12.41
C GLU A 126 -6.41 -3.72 -10.92
N HIS A 127 -6.96 -4.60 -10.08
CA HIS A 127 -7.08 -4.43 -8.63
C HIS A 127 -5.97 -5.12 -7.83
N PHE A 128 -4.95 -5.70 -8.49
CA PHE A 128 -3.84 -6.31 -7.76
C PHE A 128 -3.02 -5.25 -7.04
N LEU A 129 -2.72 -5.53 -5.76
CA LEU A 129 -1.90 -4.69 -4.91
C LEU A 129 -0.52 -4.42 -5.54
N GLY A 130 0.08 -3.29 -5.17
CA GLY A 130 1.44 -2.94 -5.56
C GLY A 130 2.43 -4.04 -5.15
N GLY A 131 3.03 -4.72 -6.13
CA GLY A 131 4.02 -5.75 -5.89
C GLY A 131 3.45 -7.14 -5.51
N PHE A 132 2.13 -7.35 -5.58
CA PHE A 132 1.49 -8.61 -5.22
C PHE A 132 2.15 -9.83 -5.90
N GLU A 133 2.43 -9.74 -7.20
CA GLU A 133 3.03 -10.87 -7.95
C GLU A 133 4.48 -11.14 -7.55
N ILE A 134 5.16 -10.16 -6.93
CA ILE A 134 6.52 -10.35 -6.41
C ILE A 134 6.46 -11.01 -5.03
N VAL A 135 5.61 -10.51 -4.13
CA VAL A 135 5.59 -10.95 -2.72
C VAL A 135 4.77 -12.22 -2.49
N PHE A 136 3.68 -12.43 -3.23
CA PHE A 136 2.73 -13.52 -2.99
C PHE A 136 3.35 -14.92 -3.13
N PRO A 137 4.15 -15.23 -4.18
CA PRO A 137 4.80 -16.52 -4.28
C PRO A 137 5.76 -16.83 -3.12
N SER A 138 6.53 -15.83 -2.68
CA SER A 138 7.49 -16.01 -1.59
C SER A 138 6.82 -16.26 -0.24
N ILE A 139 5.70 -15.59 0.02
CA ILE A 139 4.97 -15.81 1.28
C ILE A 139 4.22 -17.14 1.30
N LEU A 140 3.74 -17.65 0.16
CA LEU A 140 3.20 -19.01 0.05
C LEU A 140 4.28 -20.05 0.37
N GLU A 141 5.49 -19.85 -0.14
CA GLU A 141 6.62 -20.74 0.16
C GLU A 141 7.00 -20.71 1.63
N MET A 142 6.95 -19.55 2.27
CA MET A 142 7.15 -19.43 3.71
C MET A 142 6.06 -20.16 4.51
N ALA A 143 4.80 -20.11 4.05
CA ALA A 143 3.72 -20.86 4.67
C ALA A 143 3.92 -22.38 4.56
N ARG A 144 4.38 -22.87 3.40
CA ARG A 144 4.72 -24.29 3.20
C ARG A 144 5.82 -24.77 4.14
N LYS A 145 6.89 -23.96 4.30
CA LYS A 145 8.00 -24.26 5.22
C LYS A 145 7.56 -24.36 6.69
N LEU A 146 6.47 -23.69 7.06
CA LEU A 146 5.86 -23.75 8.40
C LEU A 146 4.74 -24.79 8.50
N GLU A 147 4.61 -25.70 7.51
CA GLU A 147 3.60 -26.76 7.47
C GLU A 147 2.16 -26.22 7.60
N ILE A 148 1.91 -25.01 7.07
CA ILE A 148 0.56 -24.43 7.02
C ILE A 148 -0.20 -25.09 5.87
N GLN A 149 -1.26 -25.81 6.21
CA GLN A 149 -2.16 -26.46 5.24
C GLN A 149 -3.03 -25.40 4.55
N LEU A 150 -2.66 -25.05 3.33
CA LEU A 150 -3.44 -24.21 2.39
C LEU A 150 -4.18 -25.12 1.40
N PRO A 151 -5.14 -24.60 0.59
CA PRO A 151 -5.80 -25.41 -0.43
C PRO A 151 -4.76 -26.07 -1.34
N ASP A 152 -4.98 -27.36 -1.63
CA ASP A 152 -4.04 -28.18 -2.39
C ASP A 152 -3.60 -27.47 -3.68
N ASP A 153 -2.33 -27.65 -4.04
CA ASP A 153 -1.72 -27.01 -5.21
C ASP A 153 -2.55 -27.25 -6.49
N ASP A 154 -3.28 -28.37 -6.60
CA ASP A 154 -4.19 -28.64 -7.73
C ASP A 154 -5.34 -27.63 -7.84
N THR A 155 -5.91 -27.18 -6.72
CA THR A 155 -7.08 -26.27 -6.68
C THR A 155 -6.72 -24.84 -7.07
N CYS A 156 -5.46 -24.44 -6.91
CA CYS A 156 -4.97 -23.09 -7.23
C CYS A 156 -3.74 -23.11 -8.15
N SER A 157 -3.51 -24.21 -8.86
CA SER A 157 -2.31 -24.42 -9.71
C SER A 157 -2.23 -23.36 -10.81
N ALA A 158 -3.34 -23.16 -11.53
CA ALA A 158 -3.45 -22.16 -12.58
C ALA A 158 -3.18 -20.74 -12.07
N LEU A 159 -3.70 -20.40 -10.89
CA LEU A 159 -3.43 -19.12 -10.23
C LEU A 159 -1.94 -18.96 -9.92
N GLN A 160 -1.35 -19.95 -9.25
CA GLN A 160 0.04 -19.91 -8.84
C GLN A 160 0.98 -19.81 -10.05
N ASP A 161 0.70 -20.57 -11.11
CA ASP A 161 1.48 -20.55 -12.34
C ASP A 161 1.37 -19.20 -13.06
N ASN A 162 0.17 -18.61 -13.13
CA ASN A 162 -0.05 -17.28 -13.67
C ASN A 162 0.73 -16.22 -12.88
N ILE A 163 0.65 -16.24 -11.55
CA ILE A 163 1.38 -15.29 -10.69
C ILE A 163 2.89 -15.46 -10.84
N LYS A 164 3.39 -16.71 -10.84
CA LYS A 164 4.83 -17.00 -11.07
C LYS A 164 5.29 -16.52 -12.45
N PHE A 165 4.48 -16.74 -13.49
CA PHE A 165 4.78 -16.25 -14.83
C PHE A 165 4.90 -14.72 -14.86
N LYS A 166 3.94 -14.01 -14.26
CA LYS A 166 3.96 -12.54 -14.14
C LYS A 166 5.15 -12.04 -13.34
N ARG A 167 5.48 -12.70 -12.23
CA ARG A 167 6.68 -12.41 -11.42
C ARG A 167 7.92 -12.47 -12.30
N ASN A 168 8.11 -13.57 -13.02
CA ASN A 168 9.27 -13.76 -13.89
C ASN A 168 9.31 -12.74 -15.03
N LEU A 169 8.16 -12.39 -15.62
CA LEU A 169 8.09 -11.33 -16.64
C LEU A 169 8.49 -9.95 -16.08
N LYS A 170 8.15 -9.63 -14.83
CA LYS A 170 8.59 -8.39 -14.17
C LYS A 170 10.09 -8.42 -13.85
N LEU A 171 10.59 -9.53 -13.32
CA LEU A 171 12.00 -9.67 -12.92
C LEU A 171 12.96 -9.71 -14.12
N THR A 172 12.55 -10.27 -15.26
CA THR A 172 13.37 -10.25 -16.50
C THR A 172 13.61 -8.84 -17.03
N ARG A 173 12.70 -7.89 -16.80
CA ARG A 173 12.84 -6.49 -17.25
C ARG A 173 13.87 -5.68 -16.47
N ILE A 174 14.10 -6.05 -15.20
CA ILE A 174 15.02 -5.31 -14.32
C ILE A 174 16.41 -5.96 -14.33
N SER A 175 16.48 -7.27 -14.63
CA SER A 175 17.66 -8.13 -14.50
C SER A 175 18.16 -8.25 -13.05
N LYS A 176 18.79 -9.38 -12.71
CA LYS A 176 19.39 -9.58 -11.38
C LYS A 176 20.43 -8.49 -11.06
N GLU A 177 21.20 -8.09 -12.07
CA GLU A 177 22.21 -7.04 -11.95
C GLU A 177 21.57 -5.66 -11.70
N GLY A 178 20.47 -5.34 -12.38
CA GLY A 178 19.74 -4.09 -12.16
C GLY A 178 19.12 -3.99 -10.76
N ILE A 179 18.61 -5.10 -10.21
CA ILE A 179 18.06 -5.14 -8.84
C ILE A 179 19.12 -4.75 -7.79
N GLN A 180 20.38 -5.12 -8.02
CA GLN A 180 21.46 -4.92 -7.04
C GLN A 180 22.21 -3.60 -7.24
N ASN A 181 22.16 -2.99 -8.42
CA ASN A 181 22.98 -1.82 -8.75
C ASN A 181 22.16 -0.54 -8.98
N VAL A 182 20.84 -0.65 -9.19
CA VAL A 182 19.97 0.49 -9.51
C VAL A 182 18.79 0.53 -8.55
N ALA A 183 18.58 1.69 -7.93
CA ALA A 183 17.42 1.92 -7.08
C ALA A 183 16.14 1.89 -7.94
N THR A 184 15.44 0.76 -7.89
CA THR A 184 14.16 0.55 -8.58
C THR A 184 13.07 0.26 -7.56
N THR A 185 11.81 0.31 -7.98
CA THR A 185 10.67 0.03 -7.09
C THR A 185 10.68 -1.40 -6.51
N VAL A 186 11.54 -2.30 -7.01
CA VAL A 186 11.73 -3.63 -6.41
C VAL A 186 12.27 -3.55 -4.99
N LEU A 187 13.02 -2.48 -4.64
CA LEU A 187 13.44 -2.23 -3.26
C LEU A 187 12.25 -2.08 -2.30
N PHE A 188 11.06 -1.76 -2.81
CA PHE A 188 9.84 -1.72 -2.02
C PHE A 188 9.36 -3.11 -1.60
N SER A 189 9.80 -4.18 -2.27
CA SER A 189 9.30 -5.56 -2.13
C SER A 189 10.43 -6.60 -2.05
N LEU A 190 11.53 -6.29 -1.33
CA LEU A 190 12.69 -7.21 -1.21
C LEU A 190 12.30 -8.55 -0.57
N GLU A 191 11.31 -8.55 0.32
CA GLU A 191 10.79 -9.76 0.97
C GLU A 191 10.17 -10.76 -0.03
N GLY A 192 9.84 -10.32 -1.24
CA GLY A 192 9.38 -11.16 -2.34
C GLY A 192 10.51 -11.76 -3.19
N LEU A 193 11.77 -11.58 -2.79
CA LEU A 193 12.96 -12.08 -3.50
C LEU A 193 13.75 -13.11 -2.69
N GLN A 194 13.10 -13.79 -1.74
CA GLN A 194 13.72 -14.78 -0.84
C GLN A 194 14.39 -15.98 -1.54
N ASP A 195 13.92 -16.32 -2.73
CA ASP A 195 14.44 -17.38 -3.60
C ASP A 195 15.64 -16.93 -4.45
N MET A 196 16.01 -15.65 -4.40
CA MET A 196 17.12 -15.08 -5.14
C MET A 196 18.33 -14.84 -4.23
N GLU A 197 19.50 -15.27 -4.69
CA GLU A 197 20.76 -14.89 -4.05
C GLU A 197 21.08 -13.43 -4.36
N LEU A 198 20.97 -12.57 -3.36
CA LEU A 198 21.17 -11.12 -3.47
C LEU A 198 22.49 -10.70 -2.82
N ASP A 199 23.18 -9.75 -3.45
CA ASP A 199 24.36 -9.10 -2.89
C ASP A 199 23.91 -7.96 -1.95
N TRP A 200 23.84 -8.27 -0.65
CA TRP A 200 23.38 -7.32 0.35
C TRP A 200 24.32 -6.13 0.56
N GLU A 201 25.62 -6.26 0.28
CA GLU A 201 26.55 -5.13 0.35
C GLU A 201 26.21 -4.09 -0.72
N LYS A 202 25.77 -4.53 -1.91
CA LYS A 202 25.29 -3.61 -2.95
C LYS A 202 23.91 -3.06 -2.64
N ILE A 203 22.99 -3.90 -2.16
CA ILE A 203 21.63 -3.48 -1.82
C ILE A 203 21.64 -2.40 -0.73
N LEU A 204 22.44 -2.56 0.33
CA LEU A 204 22.54 -1.58 1.42
C LEU A 204 23.03 -0.20 0.94
N LYS A 205 23.75 -0.09 -0.18
CA LYS A 205 24.14 1.20 -0.76
C LYS A 205 22.95 1.98 -1.33
N MET A 206 21.82 1.32 -1.57
CA MET A 206 20.57 1.93 -2.06
C MET A 206 19.55 2.15 -0.94
N GLN A 207 19.94 1.98 0.33
CA GLN A 207 19.10 2.29 1.49
C GLN A 207 18.78 3.79 1.51
N SER A 208 17.52 4.13 1.83
CA SER A 208 17.08 5.50 2.03
C SER A 208 17.75 6.13 3.25
N LYS A 209 17.83 7.46 3.28
CA LYS A 209 18.50 8.21 4.37
C LYS A 209 17.90 7.96 5.75
N ASP A 210 16.64 7.57 5.82
CA ASP A 210 15.94 7.25 7.06
C ASP A 210 16.16 5.80 7.53
N GLY A 211 16.96 5.02 6.81
CA GLY A 211 17.26 3.61 7.09
C GLY A 211 16.32 2.61 6.43
N SER A 212 15.29 3.07 5.72
CA SER A 212 14.34 2.19 5.04
C SER A 212 14.80 1.74 3.65
N PHE A 213 14.12 0.74 3.11
CA PHE A 213 14.11 0.47 1.68
C PHE A 213 12.82 0.98 1.05
N LEU A 214 12.88 2.11 0.34
CA LEU A 214 11.74 2.80 -0.26
C LEU A 214 10.56 2.96 0.71
N SER A 215 10.86 3.33 1.96
CA SER A 215 9.87 3.55 3.03
C SER A 215 8.96 2.34 3.34
N SER A 216 9.37 1.14 2.90
CA SER A 216 8.65 -0.12 3.04
C SER A 216 9.09 -0.86 4.28
N PRO A 217 8.23 -0.98 5.31
CA PRO A 217 8.62 -1.66 6.54
C PRO A 217 8.83 -3.16 6.37
N SER A 218 7.99 -3.88 5.60
CA SER A 218 8.24 -5.31 5.34
C SER A 218 9.55 -5.56 4.59
N SER A 219 9.88 -4.70 3.61
CA SER A 219 11.14 -4.79 2.87
C SER A 219 12.34 -4.50 3.78
N THR A 220 12.20 -3.50 4.66
CA THR A 220 13.24 -3.14 5.63
C THR A 220 13.41 -4.20 6.72
N ALA A 221 12.31 -4.82 7.18
CA ALA A 221 12.33 -5.95 8.09
C ALA A 221 13.05 -7.16 7.48
N TYR A 222 12.73 -7.47 6.22
CA TYR A 222 13.44 -8.52 5.50
C TYR A 222 14.92 -8.21 5.33
N ALA A 223 15.28 -6.99 4.92
CA ALA A 223 16.69 -6.58 4.83
C ALA A 223 17.41 -6.69 6.18
N PHE A 224 16.75 -6.30 7.28
CA PHE A 224 17.30 -6.47 8.63
C PHE A 224 17.52 -7.95 8.98
N LEU A 225 16.60 -8.84 8.64
CA LEU A 225 16.74 -10.28 8.88
C LEU A 225 17.99 -10.85 8.18
N GLN A 226 18.33 -10.34 7.00
CA GLN A 226 19.45 -10.82 6.19
C GLN A 226 20.80 -10.21 6.58
N THR A 227 20.80 -8.97 7.08
CA THR A 227 22.04 -8.17 7.23
C THR A 227 22.35 -7.76 8.66
N LYS A 228 21.34 -7.74 9.54
CA LYS A 228 21.39 -7.10 10.88
C LYS A 228 21.82 -5.63 10.84
N ASP A 229 21.57 -4.94 9.72
CA ASP A 229 21.91 -3.53 9.55
C ASP A 229 21.23 -2.63 10.60
N GLN A 230 22.02 -1.74 11.20
CA GLN A 230 21.55 -0.92 12.32
C GLN A 230 20.61 0.21 11.86
N ASN A 231 20.74 0.70 10.63
CA ASN A 231 19.85 1.75 10.11
C ASN A 231 18.45 1.18 9.83
N CYS A 232 18.36 -0.05 9.31
CA CYS A 232 17.09 -0.77 9.19
C CYS A 232 16.40 -0.89 10.56
N PHE A 233 17.14 -1.27 11.61
CA PHE A 233 16.60 -1.35 12.96
C PHE A 233 16.10 0.01 13.48
N ILE A 234 16.88 1.08 13.28
CA ILE A 234 16.52 2.43 13.70
C ILE A 234 15.21 2.88 13.01
N TYR A 235 15.08 2.61 11.71
CA TYR A 235 13.84 2.89 10.97
C TYR A 235 12.65 2.14 11.58
N LEU A 236 12.75 0.81 11.71
CA LEU A 236 11.65 -0.02 12.22
C LEU A 236 11.25 0.38 13.63
N ASN A 237 12.22 0.62 14.52
CA ASN A 237 11.93 1.07 15.88
C ASN A 237 11.22 2.43 15.89
N LYS A 238 11.60 3.37 15.01
CA LYS A 238 10.92 4.66 14.89
C LYS A 238 9.46 4.49 14.43
N VAL A 239 9.21 3.60 13.48
CA VAL A 239 7.85 3.35 12.98
C VAL A 239 6.99 2.72 14.08
N ILE A 240 7.47 1.68 14.75
CA ILE A 240 6.72 0.98 15.82
C ILE A 240 6.42 1.90 17.02
N GLN A 241 7.34 2.78 17.39
CA GLN A 241 7.13 3.75 18.47
C GLN A 241 6.03 4.77 18.15
N ARG A 242 5.88 5.16 16.88
CA ARG A 242 4.86 6.14 16.46
C ARG A 242 3.45 5.56 16.51
N PHE A 243 3.28 4.31 16.10
CA PHE A 243 1.96 3.69 15.90
C PHE A 243 1.58 2.71 17.01
N ASN A 244 2.05 2.97 18.24
CA ASN A 244 1.71 2.23 19.46
C ASN A 244 1.79 0.70 19.29
N GLY A 245 2.81 0.22 18.59
CA GLY A 245 3.08 -1.19 18.49
C GLY A 245 2.72 -1.87 17.17
N ALA A 246 2.27 -1.14 16.15
CA ALA A 246 1.99 -1.68 14.83
C ALA A 246 2.65 -0.85 13.73
N ASP A 247 2.66 -1.36 12.50
CA ASP A 247 3.42 -0.77 11.41
C ASP A 247 2.53 -0.03 10.40
N VAL A 248 3.02 1.12 9.93
CA VAL A 248 2.39 1.94 8.91
C VAL A 248 3.44 2.27 7.86
N PHE A 249 3.05 2.09 6.60
CA PHE A 249 3.87 2.46 5.46
C PHE A 249 4.21 3.96 5.49
N ARG A 250 5.48 4.35 5.36
CA ARG A 250 5.91 5.76 5.43
C ARG A 250 5.93 6.35 4.01
N HIS A 251 5.48 7.59 3.82
CA HIS A 251 5.94 8.38 2.68
C HIS A 251 7.06 9.29 3.17
N SER A 252 8.32 8.98 2.84
CA SER A 252 9.39 9.94 3.05
C SER A 252 9.35 10.98 1.92
N LYS A 253 9.35 12.27 2.30
CA LYS A 253 9.59 13.36 1.36
C LYS A 253 11.09 13.39 1.05
N GLU A 254 11.50 12.84 -0.09
CA GLU A 254 12.87 13.00 -0.60
C GLU A 254 12.99 14.31 -1.41
N GLY A 255 13.53 15.37 -0.79
CA GLY A 255 14.03 16.55 -1.51
C GLY A 255 12.99 17.39 -2.28
N GLU A 256 13.50 18.33 -3.08
CA GLU A 256 12.72 19.27 -3.92
C GLU A 256 12.35 18.70 -5.30
N GLU A 257 12.49 17.39 -5.53
CA GLU A 257 12.25 16.78 -6.84
C GLU A 257 11.02 15.86 -6.83
N PHE A 258 10.07 16.14 -7.72
CA PHE A 258 8.98 15.23 -8.04
C PHE A 258 9.53 14.09 -8.92
N ILE A 259 9.87 12.94 -8.34
CA ILE A 259 10.26 11.76 -9.11
C ILE A 259 9.19 10.67 -8.98
N CYS A 260 8.38 10.50 -10.03
CA CYS A 260 7.68 9.24 -10.30
C CYS A 260 8.70 8.30 -10.95
N TYR A 261 9.28 7.39 -10.16
CA TYR A 261 10.38 6.44 -10.44
C TYR A 261 10.83 6.26 -11.91
N SER A 262 12.14 6.40 -12.15
CA SER A 262 12.77 6.08 -13.44
C SER A 262 12.59 4.58 -13.78
N GLY A 263 12.19 4.29 -15.03
CA GLY A 263 12.04 2.92 -15.53
C GLY A 263 10.66 2.28 -15.36
N GLN A 264 9.65 3.00 -14.87
CA GLN A 264 8.25 2.53 -14.83
C GLN A 264 7.25 3.58 -15.34
N TRP A 265 6.10 3.10 -15.84
CA TRP A 265 5.01 3.93 -16.33
C TRP A 265 4.10 4.33 -15.15
N ASN A 266 4.32 5.50 -14.56
CA ASN A 266 3.40 6.12 -13.62
C ASN A 266 2.95 7.48 -14.18
N GLU A 267 1.64 7.68 -14.28
CA GLU A 267 1.01 8.82 -14.94
C GLU A 267 0.53 9.83 -13.90
N GLY A 268 1.31 10.88 -13.64
CA GLY A 268 0.90 12.05 -12.86
C GLY A 268 0.78 13.29 -13.76
N ILE A 269 -0.22 14.14 -13.54
CA ILE A 269 -0.51 15.32 -14.38
C ILE A 269 -0.37 16.60 -13.55
N SER A 270 0.40 17.58 -14.04
CA SER A 270 0.37 18.96 -13.55
C SER A 270 -0.16 19.89 -14.67
N VAL A 271 -0.92 20.93 -14.30
CA VAL A 271 -1.77 21.70 -15.23
C VAL A 271 -1.43 23.19 -15.31
N MET A 272 -0.37 23.65 -14.65
CA MET A 272 0.02 25.07 -14.69
C MET A 272 1.09 25.27 -15.76
N LEU A 273 0.73 25.98 -16.84
CA LEU A 273 1.58 26.21 -18.01
C LEU A 273 1.82 27.71 -18.18
N PHE A 274 3.10 28.11 -18.23
CA PHE A 274 3.54 29.42 -18.67
C PHE A 274 3.95 29.40 -20.16
N PRO A 275 3.86 30.54 -20.87
CA PRO A 275 4.28 30.60 -22.27
C PRO A 275 5.74 30.17 -22.49
N GLY A 276 5.97 29.27 -23.45
CA GLY A 276 7.31 28.77 -23.82
C GLY A 276 7.67 27.40 -23.22
N GLU A 277 6.85 26.86 -22.33
CA GLU A 277 7.08 25.56 -21.68
C GLU A 277 6.65 24.37 -22.56
N ARG A 278 7.40 24.09 -23.62
CA ARG A 278 7.10 23.03 -24.61
C ARG A 278 6.85 21.65 -23.99
N ILE A 279 7.60 21.30 -22.94
CA ILE A 279 7.46 20.00 -22.25
C ILE A 279 6.07 19.85 -21.60
N LEU A 280 5.52 20.91 -21.03
CA LEU A 280 4.20 20.90 -20.40
C LEU A 280 3.09 20.99 -21.46
N GLU A 281 3.33 21.63 -22.60
CA GLU A 281 2.42 21.55 -23.76
C GLU A 281 2.28 20.11 -24.27
N ASP A 282 3.40 19.39 -24.39
CA ASP A 282 3.39 18.00 -24.83
C ASP A 282 2.82 17.06 -23.77
N ALA A 283 3.12 17.29 -22.48
CA ALA A 283 2.50 16.57 -21.36
C ALA A 283 0.98 16.75 -21.34
N LYS A 284 0.48 17.96 -21.61
CA LYS A 284 -0.96 18.24 -21.71
C LYS A 284 -1.61 17.49 -22.88
N LYS A 285 -0.99 17.47 -24.06
CA LYS A 285 -1.49 16.70 -25.21
C LYS A 285 -1.54 15.21 -24.93
N PHE A 286 -0.46 14.68 -24.34
CA PHE A 286 -0.36 13.27 -23.98
C PHE A 286 -1.44 12.87 -22.97
N SER A 287 -1.50 13.56 -21.83
CA SER A 287 -2.48 13.28 -20.76
C SER A 287 -3.93 13.43 -21.23
N SER A 288 -4.24 14.46 -22.03
CA SER A 288 -5.59 14.64 -22.60
C SER A 288 -5.98 13.50 -23.53
N LYS A 289 -5.07 13.04 -24.40
CA LYS A 289 -5.32 11.92 -25.32
C LYS A 289 -5.56 10.62 -24.54
N LEU A 290 -4.72 10.35 -23.56
CA LEU A 290 -4.81 9.20 -22.68
C LEU A 290 -6.14 9.16 -21.93
N LEU A 291 -6.52 10.25 -21.25
CA LEU A 291 -7.76 10.32 -20.47
C LEU A 291 -9.00 10.21 -21.36
N ARG A 292 -8.99 10.78 -22.57
CA ARG A 292 -10.07 10.59 -23.55
C ARG A 292 -10.18 9.13 -24.00
N GLY A 293 -9.05 8.46 -24.25
CA GLY A 293 -9.05 7.03 -24.55
C GLY A 293 -9.61 6.17 -23.41
N LYS A 294 -9.24 6.46 -22.16
CA LYS A 294 -9.81 5.79 -20.97
C LYS A 294 -11.33 6.03 -20.86
N ARG A 295 -11.78 7.26 -21.13
CA ARG A 295 -13.22 7.62 -21.18
C ARG A 295 -13.99 6.86 -22.26
N GLU A 296 -13.47 6.81 -23.48
CA GLU A 296 -14.10 6.11 -24.61
C GLU A 296 -14.18 4.59 -24.38
N ALA A 297 -13.17 4.01 -23.71
CA ALA A 297 -13.15 2.60 -23.34
C ALA A 297 -14.02 2.28 -22.11
N ASN A 298 -14.66 3.27 -21.49
CA ASN A 298 -15.36 3.17 -20.20
C ASN A 298 -14.49 2.52 -19.10
N ARG A 299 -13.19 2.84 -19.08
CA ARG A 299 -12.19 2.35 -18.12
C ARG A 299 -11.73 3.48 -17.21
N PHE A 300 -12.60 3.88 -16.29
CA PHE A 300 -12.30 4.90 -15.27
C PHE A 300 -11.87 4.25 -13.95
N LEU A 301 -10.89 3.34 -14.04
CA LEU A 301 -10.30 2.71 -12.88
C LEU A 301 -8.90 3.28 -12.70
N ASP A 302 -8.61 3.74 -11.48
CA ASP A 302 -7.25 4.03 -11.05
C ASP A 302 -6.72 2.82 -10.29
N LYS A 303 -5.46 2.45 -10.57
CA LYS A 303 -4.81 1.29 -9.95
C LYS A 303 -4.50 1.52 -8.47
N TRP A 304 -4.35 2.77 -8.06
CA TRP A 304 -3.78 3.17 -6.78
C TRP A 304 -4.82 3.76 -5.82
N ILE A 305 -6.04 4.02 -6.30
CA ILE A 305 -7.08 4.62 -5.47
C ILE A 305 -8.48 4.17 -5.91
N LEU A 306 -9.31 3.85 -4.92
CA LEU A 306 -10.73 3.60 -5.07
C LEU A 306 -11.47 4.84 -4.58
N THR A 307 -11.94 5.67 -5.52
CA THR A 307 -12.70 6.89 -5.23
C THR A 307 -14.17 6.73 -5.59
N LYS A 308 -14.99 7.66 -5.08
CA LYS A 308 -16.44 7.66 -5.28
C LYS A 308 -16.85 7.96 -6.73
N ASP A 309 -16.22 8.92 -7.40
CA ASP A 309 -16.59 9.33 -8.76
C ASP A 309 -15.40 9.84 -9.60
N LEU A 310 -14.40 8.97 -9.81
CA LEU A 310 -13.25 9.29 -10.67
C LEU A 310 -13.66 9.67 -12.10
N ALA A 311 -14.70 9.02 -12.62
CA ALA A 311 -15.22 9.28 -13.96
C ALA A 311 -15.75 10.71 -14.09
N GLY A 312 -16.50 11.18 -13.09
CA GLY A 312 -16.98 12.55 -13.02
C GLY A 312 -15.86 13.57 -12.85
N GLU A 313 -14.85 13.29 -12.03
CA GLU A 313 -13.68 14.16 -11.85
C GLU A 313 -12.90 14.33 -13.16
N ILE A 314 -12.58 13.22 -13.85
CA ILE A 314 -11.92 13.22 -15.16
C ILE A 314 -12.79 13.89 -16.22
N GLY A 315 -14.10 13.64 -16.21
CA GLY A 315 -15.05 14.25 -17.11
C GLY A 315 -15.02 15.77 -17.03
N LEU A 316 -15.15 16.31 -15.81
CA LEU A 316 -15.08 17.75 -15.57
C LEU A 316 -13.73 18.34 -16.03
N ALA A 317 -12.62 17.67 -15.72
CA ALA A 317 -11.28 18.13 -16.12
C ALA A 317 -11.05 18.13 -17.64
N LEU A 318 -11.65 17.20 -18.37
CA LEU A 318 -11.56 17.10 -19.83
C LEU A 318 -12.47 18.09 -20.56
N ASP A 319 -13.63 18.38 -19.98
CA ASP A 319 -14.68 19.18 -20.61
C ASP A 319 -14.57 20.67 -20.24
N VAL A 320 -14.01 20.99 -19.06
CA VAL A 320 -13.83 22.36 -18.56
C VAL A 320 -12.34 22.62 -18.26
N PRO A 321 -11.62 23.31 -19.16
CA PRO A 321 -10.23 23.69 -18.90
C PRO A 321 -10.08 24.55 -17.65
N TRP A 322 -8.94 24.45 -16.96
CA TRP A 322 -8.66 25.21 -15.73
C TRP A 322 -8.94 26.72 -15.86
N TYR A 323 -8.53 27.35 -16.96
CA TYR A 323 -8.75 28.78 -17.23
C TYR A 323 -10.23 29.16 -17.46
N GLY A 324 -11.10 28.18 -17.74
CA GLY A 324 -12.54 28.33 -17.88
C GLY A 324 -13.34 27.80 -16.68
N CYS A 325 -12.67 27.25 -15.67
CA CYS A 325 -13.32 26.63 -14.52
C CYS A 325 -13.50 27.65 -13.38
N LEU A 326 -14.73 28.15 -13.22
CA LEU A 326 -15.03 29.08 -12.12
C LEU A 326 -14.95 28.35 -10.76
N PRO A 327 -14.38 28.97 -9.71
CA PRO A 327 -14.17 28.29 -8.42
C PRO A 327 -15.43 27.66 -7.81
N ARG A 328 -16.58 28.32 -7.93
CA ARG A 328 -17.86 27.80 -7.41
C ARG A 328 -18.41 26.63 -8.24
N VAL A 329 -18.09 26.56 -9.53
CA VAL A 329 -18.46 25.42 -10.39
C VAL A 329 -17.65 24.20 -9.97
N GLN A 330 -16.32 24.34 -9.89
CA GLN A 330 -15.44 23.27 -9.44
C GLN A 330 -15.84 22.74 -8.05
N ALA A 331 -16.04 23.65 -7.08
CA ALA A 331 -16.44 23.27 -5.74
C ALA A 331 -17.78 22.53 -5.71
N ARG A 332 -18.77 22.98 -6.50
CA ARG A 332 -20.09 22.34 -6.55
C ARG A 332 -20.01 20.90 -7.04
N PHE A 333 -19.28 20.64 -8.13
CA PHE A 333 -19.10 19.28 -8.64
C PHE A 333 -18.30 18.42 -7.64
N TYR A 334 -17.20 18.96 -7.11
CA TYR A 334 -16.31 18.19 -6.25
C TYR A 334 -16.94 17.80 -4.91
N VAL A 335 -17.86 18.60 -4.36
CA VAL A 335 -18.63 18.22 -3.16
C VAL A 335 -19.43 16.92 -3.37
N ASP A 336 -19.93 16.68 -4.59
CA ASP A 336 -20.66 15.43 -4.88
C ASP A 336 -19.71 14.26 -5.21
N GLN A 337 -18.51 14.55 -5.70
CA GLN A 337 -17.53 13.57 -6.14
C GLN A 337 -16.59 13.11 -5.02
N TYR A 338 -16.35 13.96 -4.02
CA TYR A 338 -15.41 13.68 -2.93
C TYR A 338 -15.88 12.47 -2.10
N GLY A 339 -15.03 11.44 -2.03
CA GLY A 339 -15.31 10.19 -1.32
C GLY A 339 -15.11 10.27 0.19
N ALA A 340 -14.56 11.36 0.73
CA ALA A 340 -14.29 11.56 2.15
C ALA A 340 -13.61 10.34 2.80
N GLY A 341 -14.12 9.86 3.94
CA GLY A 341 -13.56 8.73 4.68
C GLY A 341 -13.74 7.36 4.02
N ASP A 342 -14.44 7.28 2.88
CA ASP A 342 -14.67 6.03 2.15
C ASP A 342 -13.61 5.77 1.08
N VAL A 343 -12.77 6.77 0.76
CA VAL A 343 -11.62 6.60 -0.14
C VAL A 343 -10.68 5.54 0.42
N VAL A 344 -10.27 4.62 -0.45
CA VAL A 344 -9.28 3.58 -0.14
C VAL A 344 -8.11 3.76 -1.10
N HIS A 345 -6.90 3.80 -0.56
CA HIS A 345 -5.67 3.79 -1.32
C HIS A 345 -5.13 2.36 -1.44
N ILE A 346 -4.53 2.05 -2.59
CA ILE A 346 -3.95 0.75 -2.88
C ILE A 346 -2.43 0.90 -2.82
N GLY A 347 -1.80 0.25 -1.84
CA GLY A 347 -0.35 0.12 -1.73
C GLY A 347 0.05 -1.35 -1.85
N LYS A 348 0.95 -1.80 -0.95
CA LYS A 348 1.18 -3.24 -0.73
C LYS A 348 -0.04 -3.92 -0.11
N THR A 349 -0.78 -3.15 0.67
CA THR A 349 -2.08 -3.44 1.27
C THR A 349 -3.00 -2.24 1.04
N LEU A 350 -4.29 -2.42 1.28
CA LEU A 350 -5.23 -1.30 1.31
C LEU A 350 -4.94 -0.41 2.53
N PHE A 351 -4.96 0.90 2.30
CA PHE A 351 -4.80 1.88 3.38
C PHE A 351 -5.67 3.11 3.19
N ARG A 352 -5.76 3.92 4.24
CA ARG A 352 -6.56 5.15 4.29
C ARG A 352 -5.79 6.28 4.95
#